data_AF-A0AA51ILP9-F1
#
_entry.id   AF-A0AA51ILP9-F1
#
_cell.length_a   1.000
_cell.length_b   1.000
_cell.length_c   1.000
_cell.angle_alpha   90.00
_cell.angle_beta   90.00
_cell.angle_gamma   90.00
#
_symmetry.space_group_name_H-M   'P 1'
#
loop_
_entity.id
_entity.type
_entity.pdbx_description
1 polymer ?
#
loop_
_entity_poly.entity_id
_entity_poly.type
_entity_poly.pdbx_seq_one_letter_code
_entity_poly.pdbx_strand_id
1 'polypeptide(L)'
;MDNKDLVEHLVALKVMRLTKPALVSPKIVTCDFKDLPGNILNNFLKEDATAVVQMETLAAGQFLLLPQSFGNIYLGETFSCYVCVHNETSQPVQSVSIKADLQTSLQRVPLTTQNHTPIMLDVDETLSDVIHHEVKDLGTHILVCEVTYMSNYNTLLSFRKFFKFEVMKPLDVKTKFCNVESDDVFLEAQVQNITSGPIILEQVMLEGSQQFCVKSLNEIGDGTSVFGDVTLLQPQESCQYLYC
;
A
#
# COMPACT_ATOMS: atom_id res chain seq x y z
N MET A 1 -11.05 34.05 11.61
CA MET A 1 -11.90 32.97 11.09
C MET A 1 -12.27 33.41 9.69
N ASP A 2 -11.42 33.08 8.72
CA ASP A 2 -11.60 33.52 7.35
C ASP A 2 -12.64 32.59 6.71
N ASN A 3 -13.82 33.14 6.45
CA ASN A 3 -14.83 32.51 5.61
C ASN A 3 -14.20 32.34 4.23
N LYS A 4 -13.70 31.14 3.92
CA LYS A 4 -13.42 30.76 2.54
C LYS A 4 -14.76 30.75 1.82
N ASP A 5 -15.01 31.75 0.99
CA ASP A 5 -16.11 31.73 0.04
C ASP A 5 -16.11 30.38 -0.67
N LEU A 6 -17.23 29.65 -0.57
CA LEU A 6 -17.46 28.41 -1.29
C LEU A 6 -17.59 28.78 -2.77
N VAL A 7 -16.45 28.83 -3.46
CA VAL A 7 -16.43 28.96 -4.92
C VAL A 7 -17.02 27.67 -5.47
N GLU A 8 -18.23 27.77 -6.02
CA GLU A 8 -18.89 26.67 -6.70
C GLU A 8 -18.18 26.41 -8.03
N HIS A 9 -17.67 25.20 -8.21
CA HIS A 9 -16.94 24.80 -9.41
C HIS A 9 -17.88 24.04 -10.35
N LEU A 10 -17.71 24.22 -11.67
CA LEU A 10 -18.51 23.53 -12.69
C LEU A 10 -18.17 22.02 -12.78
N VAL A 11 -16.99 21.65 -12.29
CA VAL A 11 -16.49 20.28 -12.32
C VAL A 11 -16.14 19.79 -10.94
N ALA A 12 -16.43 18.53 -10.67
CA ALA A 12 -16.11 17.87 -9.42
C ALA A 12 -14.93 16.93 -9.57
N LEU A 13 -13.94 17.10 -8.69
CA LEU A 13 -12.81 16.18 -8.56
C LEU A 13 -13.10 15.11 -7.48
N LYS A 14 -13.00 13.84 -7.88
CA LYS A 14 -13.01 12.65 -7.03
C LYS A 14 -11.69 11.90 -7.16
N VAL A 15 -11.15 11.46 -6.03
CA VAL A 15 -9.91 10.68 -5.96
C VAL A 15 -10.15 9.47 -5.08
N MET A 16 -9.71 8.30 -5.55
CA MET A 16 -9.85 7.03 -4.83
C MET A 16 -8.54 6.27 -4.88
N ARG A 17 -8.07 5.77 -3.73
CA ARG A 17 -6.98 4.77 -3.70
C ARG A 17 -7.52 3.48 -4.33
N LEU A 18 -6.74 2.89 -5.23
CA LEU A 18 -7.06 1.58 -5.79
C LEU A 18 -6.46 0.51 -4.89
N THR A 19 -7.29 -0.44 -4.48
CA THR A 19 -6.91 -1.60 -3.69
C THR A 19 -7.31 -2.87 -4.43
N LYS A 20 -6.54 -3.94 -4.23
CA LYS A 20 -6.88 -5.25 -4.79
C LYS A 20 -7.88 -5.93 -3.86
N PRO A 21 -8.91 -6.62 -4.40
CA PRO A 21 -9.74 -7.51 -3.61
C PRO A 21 -8.89 -8.57 -2.91
N ALA A 22 -9.17 -8.83 -1.65
CA ALA A 22 -8.47 -9.83 -0.84
C ALA A 22 -9.43 -10.94 -0.43
N LEU A 23 -8.90 -12.15 -0.26
CA LEU A 23 -9.69 -13.29 0.20
C LEU A 23 -10.09 -13.07 1.65
N VAL A 24 -11.39 -13.09 1.93
CA VAL A 24 -11.91 -12.90 3.28
C VAL A 24 -12.17 -14.24 3.91
N SER A 25 -11.43 -14.52 4.97
CA SER A 25 -11.58 -15.72 5.77
C SER A 25 -12.57 -15.48 6.92
N PRO A 26 -13.35 -16.51 7.30
CA PRO A 26 -14.17 -16.44 8.50
C PRO A 26 -13.25 -16.35 9.72
N LYS A 27 -13.71 -15.66 10.76
CA LYS A 27 -13.02 -15.69 12.05
C LYS A 27 -13.24 -17.05 12.69
N ILE A 28 -12.23 -17.93 12.64
CA ILE A 28 -12.34 -19.26 13.23
C ILE A 28 -12.43 -19.14 14.75
N VAL A 29 -13.61 -19.42 15.30
CA VAL A 29 -13.81 -19.62 16.72
C VAL A 29 -14.52 -20.96 16.88
N THR A 30 -13.84 -21.92 17.47
CA THR A 30 -14.34 -23.28 17.67
C THR A 30 -14.42 -23.59 19.17
N CYS A 31 -15.30 -24.50 19.55
CA CYS A 31 -15.37 -25.07 20.89
C CYS A 31 -15.47 -26.59 20.83
N ASP A 32 -14.97 -27.25 21.86
CA ASP A 32 -15.21 -28.68 22.05
C ASP A 32 -16.69 -28.88 22.39
N PHE A 33 -17.26 -30.00 21.96
CA PHE A 33 -18.63 -30.38 22.32
C PHE A 33 -18.85 -30.44 23.84
N LYS A 34 -17.79 -30.67 24.62
CA LYS A 34 -17.83 -30.70 26.09
C LYS A 34 -17.79 -29.32 26.74
N ASP A 35 -17.49 -28.27 25.99
CA ASP A 35 -17.44 -26.92 26.53
C ASP A 35 -18.87 -26.40 26.81
N LEU A 36 -18.98 -25.39 27.67
CA LEU A 36 -20.26 -24.75 28.01
C LEU A 36 -21.11 -24.32 26.79
N PRO A 37 -20.54 -23.71 25.71
CA PRO A 37 -21.27 -23.40 24.49
C PRO A 37 -21.57 -24.63 23.59
N GLY A 38 -21.12 -25.83 23.94
CA GLY A 38 -21.37 -27.06 23.19
C GLY A 38 -20.90 -26.96 21.74
N ASN A 39 -21.84 -27.05 20.79
CA ASN A 39 -21.54 -26.97 19.36
C ASN A 39 -21.97 -25.64 18.70
N ILE A 40 -22.35 -24.65 19.49
CA ILE A 40 -22.95 -23.40 19.00
C ILE A 40 -21.96 -22.64 18.11
N LEU A 41 -20.71 -22.48 18.54
CA LEU A 41 -19.70 -21.72 17.79
C LEU A 41 -19.35 -22.40 16.46
N ASN A 42 -19.26 -23.73 16.46
CA ASN A 42 -19.00 -24.49 15.24
C ASN A 42 -20.17 -24.39 14.24
N ASN A 43 -21.42 -24.32 14.73
CA ASN A 43 -22.59 -24.11 13.87
C ASN A 43 -22.61 -22.69 13.28
N PHE A 44 -22.29 -21.67 14.09
CA PHE A 44 -22.13 -20.29 13.59
C PHE A 44 -21.08 -20.21 12.48
N LEU A 45 -19.95 -20.89 12.65
CA LEU A 45 -18.89 -20.92 11.64
C LEU A 45 -19.35 -21.59 10.33
N LYS A 46 -20.26 -22.57 10.40
CA LYS A 46 -20.89 -23.22 9.23
C LYS A 46 -21.91 -22.35 8.51
N GLU A 47 -22.57 -21.46 9.24
CA GLU A 47 -23.52 -20.51 8.67
C GLU A 47 -22.83 -19.24 8.14
N ASP A 48 -21.54 -19.05 8.43
CA ASP A 48 -20.77 -17.92 7.93
C ASP A 48 -20.65 -17.99 6.40
N ALA A 49 -21.19 -16.97 5.73
CA ALA A 49 -21.15 -16.88 4.28
C ALA A 49 -19.71 -16.86 3.73
N THR A 50 -18.69 -16.51 4.50
CA THR A 50 -17.30 -16.47 4.04
C THR A 50 -16.57 -17.80 4.16
N ALA A 51 -17.13 -18.76 4.90
CA ALA A 51 -16.54 -20.07 5.14
C ALA A 51 -16.73 -21.04 3.97
N VAL A 52 -15.69 -21.80 3.65
CA VAL A 52 -15.80 -22.90 2.66
C VAL A 52 -16.55 -24.06 3.31
N VAL A 53 -17.63 -24.50 2.67
CA VAL A 53 -18.47 -25.61 3.13
C VAL A 53 -17.60 -26.86 3.36
N GLN A 54 -17.75 -27.51 4.53
CA GLN A 54 -16.96 -28.66 4.99
C GLN A 54 -15.50 -28.37 5.35
N MET A 55 -15.03 -27.14 5.20
CA MET A 55 -13.66 -26.69 5.50
C MET A 55 -13.67 -25.40 6.32
N GLU A 56 -14.65 -25.26 7.20
CA GLU A 56 -14.92 -24.01 7.91
C GLU A 56 -13.78 -23.63 8.89
N THR A 57 -13.04 -24.62 9.38
CA THR A 57 -11.92 -24.46 10.31
C THR A 57 -10.58 -24.14 9.66
N LEU A 58 -10.48 -24.13 8.32
CA LEU A 58 -9.23 -23.93 7.59
C LEU A 58 -8.88 -22.46 7.32
N ALA A 59 -9.75 -21.51 7.71
CA ALA A 59 -9.63 -20.08 7.38
C ALA A 59 -9.41 -19.83 5.87
N ALA A 60 -9.84 -20.79 5.04
CA ALA A 60 -9.93 -20.61 3.61
C ALA A 60 -11.22 -19.81 3.36
N GLY A 61 -11.06 -18.56 2.92
CA GLY A 61 -12.18 -17.74 2.48
C GLY A 61 -12.70 -18.18 1.11
N GLN A 62 -13.97 -17.94 0.82
CA GLN A 62 -14.54 -18.18 -0.52
C GLN A 62 -14.81 -16.92 -1.34
N PHE A 63 -14.73 -15.74 -0.74
CA PHE A 63 -15.02 -14.47 -1.40
C PHE A 63 -13.82 -13.53 -1.40
N LEU A 64 -13.71 -12.78 -2.50
CA LEU A 64 -12.84 -11.62 -2.57
C LEU A 64 -13.65 -10.38 -2.21
N LEU A 65 -13.25 -9.67 -1.16
CA LEU A 65 -13.83 -8.37 -0.83
C LEU A 65 -12.78 -7.27 -1.00
N LEU A 66 -13.24 -6.09 -1.41
CA LEU A 66 -12.44 -4.90 -1.33
C LEU A 66 -12.30 -4.52 0.16
N PRO A 67 -11.08 -4.24 0.66
CA PRO A 67 -10.91 -3.79 2.05
C PRO A 67 -11.75 -2.54 2.33
N GLN A 68 -12.52 -2.55 3.44
CA GLN A 68 -13.37 -1.42 3.82
C GLN A 68 -12.58 -0.24 4.41
N SER A 69 -11.32 -0.45 4.80
CA SER A 69 -10.44 0.59 5.33
C SER A 69 -9.33 0.93 4.35
N PHE A 70 -8.84 2.18 4.43
CA PHE A 70 -7.81 2.70 3.53
C PHE A 70 -6.48 1.94 3.61
N GLY A 71 -6.26 1.13 4.66
CA GLY A 71 -5.02 0.40 4.87
C GLY A 71 -3.81 1.31 5.08
N ASN A 72 -2.72 0.70 5.50
CA ASN A 72 -1.44 1.40 5.61
C ASN A 72 -0.79 1.52 4.22
N ILE A 73 0.16 2.44 4.08
CA ILE A 73 1.06 2.52 2.92
C ILE A 73 2.45 2.28 3.46
N TYR A 74 3.16 1.30 2.90
CA TYR A 74 4.51 0.96 3.31
C TYR A 74 5.54 1.41 2.26
N LEU A 75 6.74 1.75 2.73
CA LEU A 75 7.87 2.05 1.86
C LEU A 75 8.12 0.90 0.87
N GLY A 76 8.34 1.23 -0.40
CA GLY A 76 8.57 0.27 -1.47
C GLY A 76 7.30 -0.27 -2.14
N GLU A 77 6.11 -0.01 -1.58
CA GLU A 77 4.87 -0.41 -2.25
C GLU A 77 4.54 0.52 -3.44
N THR A 78 3.73 0.03 -4.37
CA THR A 78 3.16 0.89 -5.44
C THR A 78 1.84 1.49 -4.98
N PHE A 79 1.87 2.78 -4.63
CA PHE A 79 0.66 3.57 -4.44
C PHE A 79 -0.08 3.70 -5.77
N SER A 80 -1.34 3.27 -5.79
CA SER A 80 -2.20 3.36 -6.97
C SER A 80 -3.46 4.15 -6.64
N CYS A 81 -3.80 5.13 -7.47
CA CYS A 81 -5.04 5.89 -7.30
C CYS A 81 -5.74 6.16 -8.63
N TYR A 82 -7.07 6.21 -8.56
CA TYR A 82 -7.95 6.66 -9.62
C TYR A 82 -8.34 8.11 -9.36
N VAL A 83 -8.17 8.94 -10.37
CA VAL A 83 -8.46 10.37 -10.31
C VAL A 83 -9.49 10.66 -11.39
N CYS A 84 -10.59 11.33 -11.03
CA CYS A 84 -11.71 11.56 -11.91
C CYS A 84 -12.24 12.99 -11.75
N VAL A 85 -12.36 13.70 -12.86
CA VAL A 85 -13.04 14.99 -12.97
C VAL A 85 -14.36 14.74 -13.69
N HIS A 86 -15.46 15.15 -13.08
CA HIS A 86 -16.81 14.96 -13.62
C HIS A 86 -17.46 16.31 -13.87
N ASN A 87 -18.14 16.45 -15.00
CA ASN A 87 -18.99 17.60 -15.27
C ASN A 87 -20.33 17.42 -14.56
N GLU A 88 -20.59 18.23 -13.52
CA GLU A 88 -21.86 18.20 -12.76
C GLU A 88 -22.90 19.18 -13.31
N THR A 89 -22.62 19.84 -14.44
CA THR A 89 -23.50 20.85 -15.01
C THR A 89 -24.30 20.32 -16.19
N SER A 90 -25.42 20.99 -16.50
CA SER A 90 -26.23 20.69 -17.67
C SER A 90 -25.69 21.32 -18.97
N GLN A 91 -24.44 21.76 -18.99
CA GLN A 91 -23.76 22.35 -20.15
C GLN A 91 -22.37 21.74 -20.31
N PRO A 92 -21.82 21.67 -21.53
CA PRO A 92 -20.47 21.19 -21.71
C PRO A 92 -19.43 22.17 -21.16
N VAL A 93 -18.39 21.66 -20.51
CA VAL A 93 -17.30 22.45 -19.93
C VAL A 93 -16.06 22.32 -20.81
N GLN A 94 -15.47 23.45 -21.19
CA GLN A 94 -14.32 23.48 -22.10
C GLN A 94 -12.98 23.49 -21.36
N SER A 95 -11.94 23.05 -22.06
CA SER A 95 -10.53 23.09 -21.64
C SER A 95 -10.30 22.49 -20.25
N VAL A 96 -10.95 21.36 -19.96
CA VAL A 96 -10.76 20.60 -18.74
C VAL A 96 -9.46 19.83 -18.83
N SER A 97 -8.56 20.05 -17.88
CA SER A 97 -7.36 19.24 -17.70
C SER A 97 -7.06 19.03 -16.23
N ILE A 98 -6.34 17.93 -15.97
CA ILE A 98 -5.91 17.56 -14.63
C ILE A 98 -4.41 17.36 -14.55
N LYS A 99 -3.83 17.91 -13.49
CA LYS A 99 -2.44 17.73 -13.12
C LYS A 99 -2.37 17.12 -11.72
N ALA A 100 -1.56 16.08 -11.56
CA ALA A 100 -1.30 15.46 -10.28
C ALA A 100 0.19 15.60 -9.94
N ASP A 101 0.49 16.08 -8.74
CA ASP A 101 1.83 16.10 -8.18
C ASP A 101 1.82 15.42 -6.82
N LEU A 102 2.86 14.64 -6.51
CA LEU A 102 3.09 14.10 -5.18
C LEU A 102 4.10 14.97 -4.44
N GLN A 103 3.70 15.52 -3.30
CA GLN A 103 4.58 16.27 -2.42
C GLN A 103 5.01 15.42 -1.24
N THR A 104 6.31 15.13 -1.15
CA THR A 104 6.95 14.47 -0.02
C THR A 104 7.65 15.50 0.86
N SER A 105 8.23 15.07 1.99
CA SER A 105 9.07 15.91 2.84
C SER A 105 10.35 16.39 2.14
N LEU A 106 10.82 15.64 1.15
CA LEU A 106 12.09 15.89 0.46
C LEU A 106 11.90 16.63 -0.87
N GLN A 107 10.83 16.33 -1.60
CA GLN A 107 10.67 16.78 -2.98
C GLN A 107 9.21 16.82 -3.44
N ARG A 108 9.00 17.46 -4.60
CA ARG A 108 7.74 17.41 -5.33
C ARG A 108 7.94 16.64 -6.63
N VAL A 109 7.24 15.53 -6.76
CA VAL A 109 7.31 14.62 -7.92
C VAL A 109 6.09 14.84 -8.79
N PRO A 110 6.22 15.31 -10.05
CA PRO A 110 5.10 15.35 -10.97
C PRO A 110 4.70 13.90 -11.33
N LEU A 111 3.41 13.60 -11.22
CA LEU A 111 2.87 12.29 -11.58
C LEU A 111 2.39 12.34 -13.03
N THR A 112 2.83 11.39 -13.85
CA THR A 112 2.39 11.30 -15.24
C THR A 112 0.91 10.97 -15.30
N THR A 113 0.15 11.86 -15.95
CA THR A 113 -1.23 11.62 -16.34
C THR A 113 -1.30 11.37 -17.84
N GLN A 114 -2.12 10.43 -18.31
CA GLN A 114 -2.22 10.06 -19.73
C GLN A 114 -2.85 11.19 -20.58
N ASN A 115 -3.64 12.07 -19.96
CA ASN A 115 -4.40 13.12 -20.64
C ASN A 115 -3.84 14.52 -20.29
N HIS A 116 -2.80 14.95 -21.01
CA HIS A 116 -2.20 16.28 -20.85
C HIS A 116 -2.89 17.37 -21.68
N THR A 117 -3.67 16.99 -22.69
CA THR A 117 -4.36 17.97 -23.54
C THR A 117 -5.68 18.37 -22.89
N PRO A 118 -5.98 19.68 -22.77
CA PRO A 118 -7.29 20.13 -22.34
C PRO A 118 -8.38 19.57 -23.25
N ILE A 119 -9.39 18.93 -22.66
CA ILE A 119 -10.52 18.36 -23.39
C ILE A 119 -11.82 19.10 -23.06
N MET A 120 -12.79 19.02 -23.96
CA MET A 120 -14.16 19.41 -23.66
C MET A 120 -14.86 18.21 -23.00
N LEU A 121 -15.53 18.44 -21.88
CA LEU A 121 -16.37 17.45 -21.21
C LEU A 121 -17.83 17.78 -21.48
N ASP A 122 -18.54 16.86 -22.12
CA ASP A 122 -19.99 16.93 -22.30
C ASP A 122 -20.74 16.73 -20.97
N VAL A 123 -22.06 16.86 -21.01
CA VAL A 123 -22.94 16.64 -19.85
C VAL A 123 -22.78 15.21 -19.36
N ASP A 124 -22.59 15.05 -18.04
CA ASP A 124 -22.32 13.79 -17.36
C ASP A 124 -21.03 13.06 -17.79
N GLU A 125 -20.17 13.69 -18.59
CA GLU A 125 -18.88 13.10 -18.99
C GLU A 125 -17.85 13.20 -17.86
N THR A 126 -16.85 12.30 -17.92
CA THR A 126 -15.75 12.26 -16.97
C THR A 126 -14.40 12.18 -17.65
N LEU A 127 -13.46 13.04 -17.21
CA LEU A 127 -12.04 12.88 -17.48
C LEU A 127 -11.43 12.08 -16.33
N SER A 128 -10.87 10.91 -16.61
CA SER A 128 -10.26 10.08 -15.57
C SER A 128 -8.90 9.51 -15.96
N ASP A 129 -8.15 9.12 -14.94
CA ASP A 129 -6.83 8.50 -15.10
C ASP A 129 -6.48 7.64 -13.87
N VAL A 130 -5.56 6.69 -14.08
CA VAL A 130 -5.00 5.85 -13.03
C VAL A 130 -3.51 6.15 -12.89
N ILE A 131 -3.13 6.58 -11.68
CA ILE A 131 -1.75 6.91 -11.36
C ILE A 131 -1.15 5.77 -10.55
N HIS A 132 0.03 5.33 -10.96
CA HIS A 132 0.87 4.39 -10.23
C HIS A 132 2.18 5.08 -9.82
N HIS A 133 2.53 4.99 -8.54
CA HIS A 133 3.73 5.58 -7.99
C HIS A 133 4.39 4.64 -6.98
N GLU A 134 5.64 4.29 -7.22
CA GLU A 134 6.46 3.55 -6.26
C GLU A 134 6.88 4.46 -5.11
N VAL A 135 6.52 4.09 -3.89
CA VAL A 135 6.74 4.92 -2.70
C VAL A 135 8.19 4.80 -2.22
N LYS A 136 8.94 5.89 -2.29
CA LYS A 136 10.39 5.91 -1.99
C LYS A 136 10.79 6.66 -0.73
N ASP A 137 9.87 7.44 -0.17
CA ASP A 137 10.14 8.30 0.99
C ASP A 137 9.22 7.90 2.16
N LEU A 138 9.75 7.94 3.38
CA LEU A 138 8.96 7.72 4.61
C LEU A 138 8.25 9.01 5.05
N GLY A 139 7.18 8.86 5.84
CA GLY A 139 6.50 9.95 6.53
C GLY A 139 5.27 10.47 5.78
N THR A 140 4.96 11.76 5.93
CA THR A 140 3.76 12.37 5.33
C THR A 140 3.96 12.67 3.85
N HIS A 141 3.02 12.20 3.03
CA HIS A 141 2.89 12.50 1.61
C HIS A 141 1.58 13.23 1.35
N ILE A 142 1.58 14.13 0.36
CA ILE A 142 0.39 14.88 -0.05
C ILE A 142 0.24 14.78 -1.55
N LEU A 143 -0.80 14.09 -2.01
CA LEU A 143 -1.21 14.10 -3.40
C LEU A 143 -1.95 15.42 -3.68
N VAL A 144 -1.39 16.22 -4.59
CA VAL A 144 -1.93 17.50 -5.01
C VAL A 144 -2.54 17.32 -6.40
N CYS A 145 -3.87 17.41 -6.48
CA CYS A 145 -4.59 17.35 -7.75
C CYS A 145 -5.09 18.75 -8.10
N GLU A 146 -4.60 19.28 -9.21
CA GLU A 146 -5.00 20.55 -9.79
C GLU A 146 -5.88 20.31 -11.00
N VAL A 147 -7.09 20.86 -10.99
CA VAL A 147 -8.02 20.84 -12.11
C VAL A 147 -8.14 22.24 -12.67
N THR A 148 -7.95 22.37 -13.97
CA THR A 148 -8.13 23.62 -14.72
C THR A 148 -9.29 23.43 -15.69
N TYR A 149 -10.15 24.43 -15.82
CA TYR A 149 -11.30 24.40 -16.71
C TYR A 149 -11.72 25.82 -17.11
N MET A 150 -12.52 25.94 -18.17
CA MET A 150 -13.07 27.23 -18.60
C MET A 150 -14.41 27.51 -17.94
N SER A 151 -14.53 28.69 -17.32
CA SER A 151 -15.78 29.19 -16.75
C SER A 151 -16.79 29.59 -17.83
N ASN A 152 -18.05 29.75 -17.43
CA ASN A 152 -19.14 30.27 -18.28
C ASN A 152 -18.84 31.68 -18.84
N TYR A 153 -17.95 32.43 -18.20
CA TYR A 153 -17.49 33.76 -18.66
C TYR A 153 -16.23 33.71 -19.53
N ASN A 154 -15.86 32.53 -20.04
CA ASN A 154 -14.67 32.31 -20.86
C ASN A 154 -13.34 32.64 -20.16
N THR A 155 -13.32 32.57 -18.82
CA THR A 155 -12.13 32.74 -17.99
C THR A 155 -11.58 31.38 -17.57
N LEU A 156 -10.26 31.20 -17.66
CA LEU A 156 -9.61 29.98 -17.19
C LEU A 156 -9.56 29.98 -15.67
N LEU A 157 -10.26 29.02 -15.05
CA LEU A 157 -10.27 28.82 -13.61
C LEU A 157 -9.49 27.55 -13.25
N SER A 158 -9.01 27.52 -12.02
CA SER A 158 -8.36 26.33 -11.47
C SER A 158 -8.67 26.18 -9.99
N PHE A 159 -8.70 24.93 -9.53
CA PHE A 159 -8.71 24.61 -8.10
C PHE A 159 -7.80 23.43 -7.81
N ARG A 160 -7.39 23.34 -6.55
CA ARG A 160 -6.52 22.27 -6.06
C ARG A 160 -7.15 21.58 -4.87
N LYS A 161 -7.10 20.25 -4.86
CA LYS A 161 -7.38 19.44 -3.67
C LYS A 161 -6.12 18.72 -3.22
N PHE A 162 -6.00 18.57 -1.90
CA PHE A 162 -4.84 17.99 -1.23
C PHE A 162 -5.29 16.73 -0.49
N PHE A 163 -4.67 15.60 -0.79
CA PHE A 163 -4.97 14.32 -0.15
C PHE A 163 -3.73 13.86 0.61
N LYS A 164 -3.77 13.97 1.93
CA LYS A 164 -2.68 13.61 2.82
C LYS A 164 -2.75 12.13 3.20
N PHE A 165 -1.63 11.43 3.13
CA PHE A 165 -1.46 10.07 3.63
C PHE A 165 -0.08 9.89 4.27
N GLU A 166 0.08 8.80 5.03
CA GLU A 166 1.31 8.49 5.77
C GLU A 166 1.92 7.19 5.26
N VAL A 167 3.24 7.22 5.08
CA VAL A 167 4.06 6.10 4.64
C VAL A 167 4.90 5.59 5.80
N MET A 168 4.73 4.31 6.11
CA MET A 168 5.38 3.63 7.23
C MET A 168 6.50 2.69 6.75
N LYS A 169 7.39 2.32 7.67
CA LYS A 169 8.40 1.29 7.41
C LYS A 169 7.75 -0.10 7.37
N PRO A 170 8.06 -0.96 6.39
CA PRO A 170 7.57 -2.34 6.36
C PRO A 170 8.39 -3.27 7.28
N LEU A 171 9.71 -3.07 7.30
CA LEU A 171 10.66 -3.89 8.03
C LEU A 171 11.46 -3.02 8.98
N ASP A 172 11.76 -3.55 10.17
CA ASP A 172 12.77 -3.00 11.07
C ASP A 172 14.03 -3.86 10.97
N VAL A 173 15.19 -3.21 10.84
CA VAL A 173 16.48 -3.89 10.68
C VAL A 173 17.42 -3.43 11.78
N LYS A 174 17.85 -4.37 12.63
CA LYS A 174 18.82 -4.12 13.71
C LYS A 174 20.10 -4.89 13.41
N THR A 175 21.23 -4.22 13.55
CA THR A 175 22.55 -4.81 13.26
C THR A 175 23.41 -4.86 14.51
N LYS A 176 24.21 -5.91 14.62
CA LYS A 176 25.21 -6.09 15.67
C LYS A 176 26.51 -6.58 15.06
N PHE A 177 27.60 -5.89 15.36
CA PHE A 177 28.93 -6.19 14.86
C PHE A 177 29.77 -6.90 15.93
N CYS A 178 30.58 -7.86 15.51
CA CYS A 178 31.58 -8.51 16.35
C CYS A 178 32.90 -8.55 15.60
N ASN A 179 33.88 -7.78 16.11
CA ASN A 179 35.23 -7.77 15.57
C ASN A 179 36.01 -8.92 16.20
N VAL A 180 36.65 -9.74 15.38
CA VAL A 180 37.55 -10.81 15.83
C VAL A 180 38.99 -10.35 15.61
N GLU A 181 39.94 -10.92 16.35
CA GLU A 181 41.37 -10.55 16.25
C GLU A 181 41.98 -10.81 14.85
N SER A 182 41.26 -11.51 13.98
CA SER A 182 41.71 -12.02 12.68
C SER A 182 41.24 -11.19 11.47
N ASP A 183 41.22 -9.85 11.54
CA ASP A 183 40.77 -8.90 10.48
C ASP A 183 39.33 -9.12 9.93
N ASP A 184 38.67 -10.18 10.35
CA ASP A 184 37.29 -10.55 10.02
C ASP A 184 36.29 -9.84 10.94
N VAL A 185 35.14 -9.46 10.37
CA VAL A 185 34.04 -8.80 11.07
C VAL A 185 32.76 -9.58 10.87
N PHE A 186 32.20 -10.10 11.96
CA PHE A 186 30.90 -10.76 11.91
C PHE A 186 29.78 -9.75 12.07
N LEU A 187 28.75 -9.88 11.23
CA LEU A 187 27.53 -9.08 11.28
C LEU A 187 26.33 -9.99 11.53
N GLU A 188 25.59 -9.69 12.59
CA GLU A 188 24.24 -10.19 12.80
C GLU A 188 23.24 -9.11 12.39
N ALA A 189 22.35 -9.42 11.44
CA ALA A 189 21.26 -8.56 11.01
C ALA A 189 19.92 -9.21 11.36
N GLN A 190 19.20 -8.61 12.32
CA GLN A 190 17.83 -8.99 12.66
C GLN A 190 16.86 -8.20 11.78
N VAL A 191 16.04 -8.91 11.00
CA VAL A 191 14.98 -8.34 10.17
C VAL A 191 13.64 -8.69 10.81
N GLN A 192 12.84 -7.69 11.14
CA GLN A 192 11.52 -7.85 11.77
C GLN A 192 10.41 -7.28 10.89
N ASN A 193 9.32 -8.05 10.71
CA ASN A 193 8.11 -7.55 10.07
C ASN A 193 7.31 -6.67 11.06
N ILE A 194 7.21 -5.37 10.76
CA ILE A 194 6.46 -4.41 11.58
C ILE A 194 5.13 -3.99 10.93
N THR A 195 4.72 -4.65 9.85
CA THR A 195 3.43 -4.43 9.20
C THR A 195 2.31 -5.18 9.91
N SER A 196 1.06 -4.89 9.52
CA SER A 196 -0.13 -5.60 10.00
C SER A 196 -0.41 -6.91 9.24
N GLY A 197 0.37 -7.21 8.19
CA GLY A 197 0.19 -8.40 7.35
C GLY A 197 1.47 -9.22 7.24
N PRO A 198 1.41 -10.44 6.69
CA PRO A 198 2.60 -11.24 6.44
C PRO A 198 3.43 -10.63 5.31
N ILE A 199 4.76 -10.77 5.40
CA ILE A 199 5.70 -10.43 4.33
C ILE A 199 6.40 -11.70 3.89
N ILE A 200 6.48 -11.91 2.58
CA ILE A 200 7.32 -12.94 1.99
C ILE A 200 8.63 -12.29 1.58
N LEU A 201 9.74 -12.79 2.12
CA LEU A 201 11.08 -12.42 1.70
C LEU A 201 11.55 -13.42 0.65
N GLU A 202 11.76 -12.93 -0.58
CA GLU A 202 12.32 -13.72 -1.67
C GLU A 202 13.85 -13.86 -1.54
N GLN A 203 14.53 -12.80 -1.11
CA GLN A 203 15.98 -12.80 -0.94
C GLN A 203 16.41 -11.77 0.12
N VAL A 204 17.37 -12.15 0.95
CA VAL A 204 18.05 -11.25 1.88
C VAL A 204 19.55 -11.37 1.64
N MET A 205 20.18 -10.27 1.27
CA MET A 205 21.60 -10.21 0.94
C MET A 205 22.23 -8.97 1.57
N LEU A 206 23.47 -9.11 2.03
CA LEU A 206 24.29 -7.99 2.49
C LEU A 206 25.26 -7.59 1.37
N GLU A 207 25.20 -6.33 0.96
CA GLU A 207 26.15 -5.76 0.01
C GLU A 207 27.27 -5.05 0.77
N GLY A 208 28.49 -5.58 0.65
CA GLY A 208 29.70 -5.00 1.24
C GLY A 208 30.22 -3.80 0.43
N SER A 209 30.96 -2.90 1.09
CA SER A 209 31.72 -1.88 0.38
C SER A 209 32.92 -2.48 -0.34
N GLN A 210 33.59 -1.71 -1.20
CA GLN A 210 34.76 -2.18 -1.97
C GLN A 210 35.93 -2.70 -1.10
N GLN A 211 35.92 -2.42 0.20
CA GLN A 211 36.95 -2.82 1.15
C GLN A 211 36.65 -4.16 1.84
N PHE A 212 35.42 -4.67 1.71
CA PHE A 212 34.98 -5.89 2.39
C PHE A 212 34.50 -6.94 1.39
N CYS A 213 34.93 -8.18 1.61
CA CYS A 213 34.29 -9.33 0.97
C CYS A 213 33.22 -9.85 1.94
N VAL A 214 31.98 -9.98 1.47
CA VAL A 214 30.87 -10.45 2.29
C VAL A 214 30.57 -11.90 1.96
N LYS A 215 30.53 -12.74 2.99
CA LYS A 215 30.11 -14.13 2.94
C LYS A 215 28.88 -14.33 3.80
N SER A 216 27.82 -14.89 3.21
CA SER A 216 26.66 -15.31 3.99
C SER A 216 26.98 -16.56 4.80
N LEU A 217 26.54 -16.60 6.06
CA LEU A 217 26.63 -17.75 6.95
C LEU A 217 25.26 -18.41 7.17
N ASN A 218 24.29 -18.11 6.30
CA ASN A 218 22.92 -18.59 6.39
C ASN A 218 22.66 -19.85 5.55
N GLU A 219 23.71 -20.56 5.15
CA GLU A 219 23.64 -21.77 4.32
C GLU A 219 24.13 -22.99 5.11
N ILE A 220 23.43 -24.11 4.92
CA ILE A 220 23.84 -25.43 5.36
C ILE A 220 24.95 -25.93 4.41
N GLY A 221 25.78 -26.88 4.83
CA GLY A 221 26.94 -27.39 4.06
C GLY A 221 26.65 -27.88 2.63
N ASP A 222 25.39 -28.11 2.28
CA ASP A 222 24.92 -28.47 0.93
C ASP A 222 24.54 -27.25 0.07
N GLY A 223 24.82 -26.02 0.52
CA GLY A 223 24.47 -24.76 -0.17
C GLY A 223 22.98 -24.37 -0.07
N THR A 224 22.23 -25.03 0.81
CA THR A 224 20.80 -24.75 1.01
C THR A 224 20.62 -23.73 2.13
N SER A 225 19.76 -22.72 1.92
CA SER A 225 19.42 -21.72 2.94
C SER A 225 18.81 -22.37 4.19
N VAL A 226 19.21 -21.92 5.38
CA VAL A 226 18.60 -22.33 6.67
C VAL A 226 17.13 -21.92 6.80
N PHE A 227 16.67 -20.99 5.95
CA PHE A 227 15.28 -20.50 5.93
C PHE A 227 14.42 -21.21 4.86
N GLY A 228 14.97 -22.18 4.14
CA GLY A 228 14.32 -22.80 2.99
C GLY A 228 14.25 -21.87 1.77
N ASP A 229 13.37 -22.20 0.82
CA ASP A 229 13.25 -21.47 -0.45
C ASP A 229 12.60 -20.09 -0.30
N VAL A 230 11.72 -19.94 0.70
CA VAL A 230 10.94 -18.72 0.92
C VAL A 230 10.81 -18.47 2.42
N THR A 231 11.13 -17.26 2.87
CA THR A 231 10.95 -16.87 4.28
C THR A 231 9.66 -16.07 4.43
N LEU A 232 8.66 -16.65 5.09
CA LEU A 232 7.42 -15.97 5.46
C LEU A 232 7.57 -15.35 6.86
N LEU A 233 7.53 -14.03 6.95
CA LEU A 233 7.50 -13.31 8.22
C LEU A 233 6.07 -12.93 8.58
N GLN A 234 5.55 -13.51 9.65
CA GLN A 234 4.30 -13.07 10.26
C GLN A 234 4.46 -11.68 10.89
N PRO A 235 3.35 -10.94 11.14
CA PRO A 235 3.42 -9.68 11.87
C PRO A 235 4.18 -9.84 13.20
N GLN A 236 5.13 -8.93 13.46
CA GLN A 236 6.04 -8.91 14.62
C GLN A 236 7.11 -10.01 14.66
N GLU A 237 7.10 -10.97 13.74
CA GLU A 237 8.13 -12.01 13.64
C GLU A 237 9.46 -11.42 13.15
N SER A 238 10.57 -12.00 13.62
CA SER A 238 11.91 -11.60 13.22
C SER A 238 12.79 -12.80 12.87
N CYS A 239 13.63 -12.65 11.84
CA CYS A 239 14.69 -13.58 11.50
C CYS A 239 16.07 -12.94 11.68
N GLN A 240 17.08 -13.74 12.02
CA GLN A 240 18.46 -13.30 12.20
C GLN A 240 19.33 -13.85 11.08
N TYR A 241 19.99 -12.97 10.36
CA TYR A 241 20.91 -13.30 9.28
C TYR A 241 22.34 -13.03 9.72
N LEU A 242 23.24 -13.98 9.50
CA LEU A 242 24.65 -13.89 9.85
C LEU A 242 25.53 -13.75 8.60
N TYR A 243 26.52 -12.87 8.71
CA TYR A 243 27.51 -12.58 7.67
C TYR A 243 28.90 -12.44 8.29
N CYS A 244 29.93 -12.66 7.47
CA CYS A 244 31.35 -12.44 7.77
C CYS A 244 32.04 -11.80 6.57
#